data_AF-A0A1W9I538-F1
#
_entry.id   AF-A0A1W9I538-F1
#
_cell.length_a   1.000
_cell.length_b   1.000
_cell.length_c   1.000
_cell.angle_alpha   90.00
_cell.angle_beta   90.00
_cell.angle_gamma   90.00
#
_symmetry.space_group_name_H-M   'P 1'
#
loop_
_entity.id
_entity.type
_entity.pdbx_description
1 polymer ?
#
loop_
_entity_poly.entity_id
_entity_poly.type
_entity_poly.pdbx_seq_one_letter_code
_entity_poly.pdbx_strand_id
1 'polypeptide(L)'
;MKKLLTVIAMIVSQQAMADGFLCQTVDADLNIKVYNHVQPEDGTRTASVMVFSDPAVGFGNKTIAKLSADEETLSSEGTSYRGQVDLRRLSGGELISGTKLQYVKYIDVNVDFSYANPVAHGTVLRGWMRITKRDGSLISDKLVCKRYLKN
;
A
#
# COMPACT_ATOMS: atom_id res chain seq x y z
N MET A 1 -24.40 -50.72 -24.41
CA MET A 1 -23.39 -49.67 -24.63
C MET A 1 -23.74 -48.48 -23.74
N LYS A 2 -23.10 -48.35 -22.58
CA LYS A 2 -23.34 -47.25 -21.62
C LYS A 2 -22.43 -46.08 -22.01
N LYS A 3 -23.03 -44.98 -22.48
CA LYS A 3 -22.31 -43.75 -22.83
C LYS A 3 -21.86 -43.05 -21.54
N LEU A 4 -20.55 -42.96 -21.36
CA LEU A 4 -19.90 -42.17 -20.33
C LEU A 4 -19.95 -40.71 -20.77
N LEU A 5 -20.67 -39.86 -20.04
CA LEU A 5 -20.68 -38.41 -20.25
C LEU A 5 -19.63 -37.81 -19.31
N THR A 6 -18.45 -37.53 -19.87
CA THR A 6 -17.37 -36.85 -19.16
C THR A 6 -17.69 -35.35 -19.08
N VAL A 7 -18.12 -34.89 -17.91
CA VAL A 7 -18.29 -33.46 -17.61
C VAL A 7 -16.90 -32.86 -17.42
N ILE A 8 -16.43 -32.11 -18.41
CA ILE A 8 -15.22 -31.29 -18.29
C ILE A 8 -15.58 -30.11 -17.39
N ALA A 9 -15.26 -30.22 -16.09
CA ALA A 9 -15.28 -29.09 -15.19
C ALA A 9 -14.14 -28.15 -15.61
N MET A 10 -14.48 -27.08 -16.35
CA MET A 10 -13.55 -25.97 -16.56
C MET A 10 -13.33 -25.30 -15.21
N ILE A 11 -12.22 -25.63 -14.56
CA ILE A 11 -11.70 -24.89 -13.42
C ILE A 11 -11.27 -23.54 -13.98
N VAL A 12 -12.16 -22.56 -13.90
CA VAL A 12 -11.81 -21.16 -14.18
C VAL A 12 -10.90 -20.74 -13.04
N SER A 13 -9.60 -20.77 -13.27
CA SER A 13 -8.61 -20.26 -12.33
C SER A 13 -8.86 -18.77 -12.13
N GLN A 14 -9.45 -18.40 -11.00
CA GLN A 14 -9.54 -17.00 -10.59
C GLN A 14 -8.11 -16.49 -10.43
N GLN A 15 -7.65 -15.69 -11.39
CA GLN A 15 -6.37 -15.00 -11.28
C GLN A 15 -6.41 -14.16 -10.00
N ALA A 16 -5.40 -14.35 -9.16
CA ALA A 16 -5.31 -13.60 -7.93
C ALA A 16 -5.01 -12.14 -8.25
N MET A 17 -6.04 -11.29 -8.17
CA MET A 17 -5.90 -9.85 -8.38
C MET A 17 -5.04 -9.26 -7.26
N ALA A 18 -4.06 -8.42 -7.60
CA ALA A 18 -3.37 -7.62 -6.60
C ALA A 18 -4.37 -6.66 -5.95
N ASP A 19 -4.39 -6.61 -4.62
CA ASP A 19 -5.31 -5.77 -3.84
C ASP A 19 -4.52 -4.71 -3.08
N GLY A 20 -5.07 -3.51 -3.00
CA GLY A 20 -4.38 -2.37 -2.43
C GLY A 20 -5.25 -1.14 -2.33
N PHE A 21 -4.60 -0.03 -1.98
CA PHE A 21 -5.21 1.25 -1.72
C PHE A 21 -4.38 2.37 -2.33
N LEU A 22 -5.07 3.30 -2.99
CA LEU A 22 -4.52 4.58 -3.41
C LEU A 22 -5.06 5.63 -2.46
N CYS A 23 -4.22 6.10 -1.54
CA CYS A 23 -4.56 7.08 -0.53
C CYS A 23 -3.98 8.45 -0.87
N GLN A 24 -4.67 9.49 -0.43
CA GLN A 24 -4.22 10.87 -0.48
C GLN A 24 -4.49 11.54 0.87
N THR A 25 -3.62 12.45 1.30
CA THR A 25 -3.92 13.37 2.40
C THR A 25 -5.11 14.26 2.03
N VAL A 26 -5.84 14.75 3.02
CA VAL A 26 -7.02 15.62 2.79
C VAL A 26 -6.64 16.90 2.04
N ASP A 27 -5.44 17.45 2.30
CA ASP A 27 -4.93 18.64 1.63
C ASP A 27 -4.31 18.32 0.24
N ALA A 28 -4.33 17.05 -0.17
CA ALA A 28 -3.84 16.55 -1.46
C ALA A 28 -2.37 16.90 -1.75
N ASP A 29 -1.55 17.06 -0.71
CA ASP A 29 -0.11 17.32 -0.78
C ASP A 29 0.73 16.03 -0.81
N LEU A 30 0.12 14.88 -0.55
CA LEU A 30 0.81 13.59 -0.51
C LEU A 30 -0.06 12.46 -1.08
N ASN A 31 0.50 11.73 -2.04
CA ASN A 31 -0.07 10.49 -2.55
C ASN A 31 0.64 9.30 -1.92
N ILE A 32 -0.13 8.33 -1.43
CA ILE A 32 0.35 7.09 -0.83
C ILE A 32 -0.29 5.92 -1.59
N LYS A 33 0.54 5.08 -2.23
CA LYS A 33 0.07 3.84 -2.85
C LYS A 33 0.52 2.67 -2.01
N VAL A 34 -0.42 1.83 -1.59
CA VAL A 34 -0.10 0.59 -0.86
C VAL A 34 -0.71 -0.57 -1.61
N TYR A 35 0.07 -1.61 -1.89
CA TYR A 35 -0.43 -2.79 -2.60
C TYR A 35 0.21 -4.05 -2.06
N ASN A 36 -0.62 -5.08 -1.90
CA ASN A 36 -0.20 -6.43 -1.57
C ASN A 36 -0.05 -7.20 -2.89
N HIS A 37 1.17 -7.60 -3.23
CA HIS A 37 1.39 -8.56 -4.30
C HIS A 37 0.80 -9.91 -3.88
N VAL A 38 0.02 -10.51 -4.77
CA VAL A 38 -0.27 -11.93 -4.70
C VAL A 38 0.67 -12.61 -5.68
N GLN A 39 1.47 -13.57 -5.21
CA GLN A 39 2.24 -14.48 -6.07
C GLN A 39 1.45 -15.78 -6.17
N PRO A 40 0.71 -16.01 -7.28
CA PRO A 40 -0.14 -17.19 -7.40
C PRO A 40 0.65 -18.51 -7.36
N GLU A 41 1.90 -18.47 -7.81
CA GLU A 41 2.82 -19.61 -7.87
C GLU A 41 3.33 -20.07 -6.48
N ASP A 42 3.42 -19.16 -5.51
CA ASP A 42 3.95 -19.44 -4.17
C ASP A 42 2.84 -19.59 -3.11
N GLY A 43 1.56 -19.47 -3.50
CA GLY A 43 0.42 -19.59 -2.60
C GLY A 43 0.40 -18.56 -1.46
N THR A 44 1.24 -17.52 -1.52
CA THR A 44 1.48 -16.56 -0.44
C THR A 44 1.38 -15.11 -0.92
N ARG A 45 0.88 -14.24 -0.04
CA ARG A 45 0.68 -12.80 -0.23
C ARG A 45 1.93 -12.07 0.26
N THR A 46 3.00 -12.04 -0.53
CA THR A 46 4.34 -11.92 0.10
C THR A 46 5.00 -10.55 -0.01
N ALA A 47 4.57 -9.65 -0.89
CA ALA A 47 5.19 -8.31 -0.94
C ALA A 47 4.16 -7.18 -0.84
N SER A 48 4.08 -6.55 0.33
CA SER A 48 3.49 -5.22 0.44
C SER A 48 4.49 -4.20 -0.07
N VAL A 49 4.05 -3.23 -0.86
CA VAL A 49 4.86 -2.05 -1.22
C VAL A 49 4.07 -0.80 -0.92
N MET A 50 4.75 0.17 -0.32
CA MET A 50 4.22 1.47 0.02
C MET A 50 5.04 2.54 -0.68
N VAL A 51 4.39 3.36 -1.49
CA VAL A 51 5.04 4.41 -2.30
C VAL A 51 4.45 5.77 -1.93
N PHE A 52 5.30 6.69 -1.53
CA PHE A 52 4.98 8.08 -1.26
C PHE A 52 5.37 8.94 -2.44
N SER A 53 4.50 9.86 -2.86
CA SER A 53 4.81 10.79 -3.95
C SER A 53 4.15 12.15 -3.77
N ASP A 54 4.84 13.19 -4.22
CA ASP A 54 4.35 14.57 -4.21
C ASP A 54 3.56 14.85 -5.51
N PRO A 55 2.25 15.12 -5.47
CA PRO A 55 1.47 15.42 -6.68
C PRO A 55 1.88 16.73 -7.38
N ALA A 56 2.51 17.69 -6.71
CA ALA A 56 2.82 19.01 -7.25
C ALA A 56 3.98 19.03 -8.27
N VAL A 57 4.86 18.03 -8.27
CA VAL A 57 6.07 18.05 -9.13
C VAL A 57 5.76 17.61 -10.57
N GLY A 58 5.51 18.52 -11.51
CA GLY A 58 4.99 18.19 -12.86
C GLY A 58 5.83 17.24 -13.75
N PHE A 59 7.15 17.16 -13.58
CA PHE A 59 8.06 16.39 -14.46
C PHE A 59 9.06 15.54 -13.65
N GLY A 60 9.17 14.23 -13.94
CA GLY A 60 10.10 13.28 -13.29
C GLY A 60 9.46 12.30 -12.29
N ASN A 61 10.26 11.40 -11.71
CA ASN A 61 9.81 10.47 -10.66
C ASN A 61 9.56 11.24 -9.36
N LYS A 62 8.31 11.66 -9.14
CA LYS A 62 7.82 12.36 -7.92
C LYS A 62 7.84 11.50 -6.63
N THR A 63 8.60 10.41 -6.63
CA THR A 63 8.58 9.42 -5.56
C THR A 63 9.47 9.88 -4.43
N ILE A 64 8.85 10.29 -3.32
CA ILE A 64 9.53 10.72 -2.09
C ILE A 64 10.22 9.52 -1.42
N ALA A 65 9.49 8.42 -1.30
CA ALA A 65 9.99 7.20 -0.68
C ALA A 65 9.25 5.97 -1.21
N LYS A 66 9.96 4.85 -1.26
CA LYS A 66 9.41 3.52 -1.51
C LYS A 66 9.86 2.60 -0.38
N LEU A 67 8.90 1.92 0.24
CA LEU A 67 9.13 0.93 1.29
C LEU A 67 8.54 -0.40 0.80
N SER A 68 9.24 -1.51 1.02
CA SER A 68 8.82 -2.83 0.58
C SER A 68 9.11 -3.89 1.64
N ALA A 69 8.27 -4.92 1.65
CA ALA A 69 8.46 -6.09 2.51
C ALA A 69 9.73 -6.86 2.13
N ASP A 70 10.05 -6.95 0.82
CA ASP A 70 11.27 -7.61 0.32
C ASP A 70 12.55 -6.95 0.84
N GLU A 71 12.50 -5.65 1.11
CA GLU A 71 13.62 -4.91 1.70
C GLU A 71 13.54 -4.87 3.23
N GLU A 72 12.58 -5.53 3.86
CA GLU A 72 12.30 -5.48 5.30
C GLU A 72 12.03 -4.06 5.82
N THR A 73 11.63 -3.14 4.93
CA THR A 73 11.30 -1.75 5.27
C THR A 73 9.79 -1.54 5.44
N LEU A 74 8.99 -2.56 5.19
CA LEU A 74 7.54 -2.52 5.34
C LEU A 74 7.01 -3.83 5.94
N SER A 75 6.21 -3.72 6.99
CA SER A 75 5.38 -4.81 7.49
C SER A 75 3.91 -4.48 7.31
N SER A 76 3.06 -5.51 7.21
CA SER A 76 1.62 -5.35 7.03
C SER A 76 0.83 -6.37 7.85
N GLU A 77 -0.22 -5.92 8.50
CA GLU A 77 -1.19 -6.74 9.23
C GLU A 77 -2.61 -6.28 8.85
N GLY A 78 -3.32 -7.09 8.08
CA GLY A 78 -4.61 -6.72 7.51
C GLY A 78 -4.51 -5.48 6.61
N THR A 79 -5.07 -4.36 7.08
CA THR A 79 -5.05 -3.04 6.41
C THR A 79 -4.16 -2.03 7.11
N SER A 80 -3.38 -2.49 8.08
CA SER A 80 -2.36 -1.71 8.76
C SER A 80 -1.01 -1.99 8.13
N TYR A 81 -0.29 -0.94 7.79
CA TYR A 81 1.00 -0.99 7.13
C TYR A 81 1.99 -0.14 7.92
N ARG A 82 3.12 -0.73 8.31
CA ARG A 82 4.18 -0.04 9.04
C ARG A 82 5.46 -0.04 8.25
N GLY A 83 5.81 1.15 7.78
CA GLY A 83 7.08 1.43 7.13
C GLY A 83 8.16 1.81 8.14
N GLN A 84 9.34 1.20 8.04
CA GLN A 84 10.55 1.62 8.73
C GLN A 84 11.43 2.42 7.79
N VAL A 85 11.80 3.64 8.20
CA VAL A 85 12.61 4.54 7.39
C VAL A 85 14.10 4.31 7.66
N ASP A 86 14.78 3.66 6.72
CA ASP A 86 16.23 3.48 6.72
C ASP A 86 16.92 4.54 5.86
N LEU A 87 17.69 5.42 6.52
CA LEU A 87 18.39 6.53 5.86
C LEU A 87 19.45 6.07 4.87
N ARG A 88 19.97 4.85 5.01
CA ARG A 88 20.98 4.28 4.09
C ARG A 88 20.40 4.00 2.70
N ARG A 89 19.08 3.90 2.61
CA ARG A 89 18.34 3.52 1.39
C ARG A 89 17.58 4.68 0.76
N LEU A 90 17.66 5.87 1.35
CA LEU A 90 16.93 7.04 0.87
C LEU A 90 17.86 8.04 0.20
N SER A 91 17.47 8.46 -1.00
CA SER A 91 18.05 9.60 -1.71
C SER A 91 17.12 10.82 -1.56
N GLY A 92 17.53 11.85 -0.82
CA GLY A 92 16.99 13.21 -1.02
C GLY A 92 16.08 13.79 0.08
N GLY A 93 16.17 15.12 0.22
CA GLY A 93 15.59 15.94 1.30
C GLY A 93 14.16 16.44 1.09
N GLU A 94 13.34 15.68 0.37
CA GLU A 94 11.92 15.98 0.18
C GLU A 94 11.13 15.84 1.49
N LEU A 95 10.00 16.55 1.55
CA LEU A 95 9.13 16.56 2.71
C LEU A 95 8.05 15.48 2.57
N ILE A 96 7.76 14.81 3.66
CA ILE A 96 6.60 13.95 3.84
C ILE A 96 5.77 14.54 4.97
N SER A 97 4.58 15.04 4.66
CA SER A 97 3.71 15.76 5.61
C SER A 97 4.49 16.82 6.43
N GLY A 98 5.16 17.72 5.72
CA GLY A 98 5.93 18.83 6.31
C GLY A 98 7.21 18.44 7.06
N THR A 99 7.62 17.16 7.13
CA THR A 99 8.89 16.74 7.75
C THR A 99 9.84 16.10 6.73
N LYS A 100 11.14 16.36 6.86
CA LYS A 100 12.16 15.65 6.06
C LYS A 100 12.22 14.18 6.46
N LEU A 101 12.40 13.29 5.48
CA LEU A 101 12.56 11.85 5.72
C LEU A 101 13.68 11.51 6.72
N GLN A 102 14.76 12.31 6.76
CA GLN A 102 15.87 12.09 7.69
C GLN A 102 15.44 12.08 9.16
N TYR A 103 14.36 12.80 9.50
CA TYR A 103 13.82 12.86 10.86
C TYR A 103 12.78 11.79 11.13
N VAL A 104 12.34 11.04 10.12
CA VAL A 104 11.31 10.01 10.25
C VAL A 104 11.94 8.69 10.69
N LYS A 105 11.30 8.02 11.66
CA LYS A 105 11.65 6.67 12.13
C LYS A 105 10.66 5.64 11.57
N TYR A 106 9.37 5.88 11.73
CA TYR A 106 8.30 4.99 11.26
C TYR A 106 7.19 5.77 10.56
N ILE A 107 6.51 5.12 9.62
CA ILE A 107 5.28 5.60 9.00
C ILE A 107 4.24 4.49 9.12
N ASP A 108 3.19 4.71 9.88
CA ASP A 108 2.03 3.82 9.96
C ASP A 108 0.95 4.35 9.02
N VAL A 109 0.37 3.48 8.18
CA VAL A 109 -0.81 3.75 7.37
C VAL A 109 -1.86 2.72 7.69
N ASN A 110 -3.09 3.16 7.94
CA ASN A 110 -4.22 2.28 8.21
C ASN A 110 -5.42 2.73 7.39
N VAL A 111 -6.10 1.76 6.79
CA VAL A 111 -7.31 1.99 6.00
C VAL A 111 -8.48 1.32 6.72
N ASP A 112 -9.60 2.04 6.82
CA ASP A 112 -10.87 1.57 7.37
C ASP A 112 -11.53 0.58 6.40
N PHE A 113 -10.95 -0.62 6.34
CA PHE A 113 -11.34 -1.72 5.47
C PHE A 113 -11.25 -3.04 6.25
N SER A 114 -12.14 -3.97 5.91
CA SER A 114 -12.11 -5.33 6.45
C SER A 114 -12.17 -6.34 5.33
N TYR A 115 -11.23 -7.29 5.33
CA TYR A 115 -11.26 -8.42 4.40
C TYR A 115 -12.43 -9.37 4.66
N ALA A 116 -13.03 -9.33 5.85
CA ALA A 116 -14.24 -10.10 6.16
C ALA A 116 -15.49 -9.49 5.51
N ASN A 117 -15.49 -8.18 5.26
CA ASN A 117 -16.58 -7.45 4.62
C ASN A 117 -16.02 -6.57 3.49
N PRO A 118 -15.57 -7.16 2.37
CA PRO A 118 -14.89 -6.42 1.31
C PRO A 118 -15.84 -5.49 0.56
N VAL A 119 -15.35 -4.31 0.18
CA VAL A 119 -16.08 -3.32 -0.64
C VAL A 119 -15.69 -3.39 -2.12
N ALA A 120 -16.50 -2.86 -3.04
CA ALA A 120 -16.19 -2.91 -4.48
C ALA A 120 -14.88 -2.18 -4.86
N HIS A 121 -14.28 -2.56 -5.99
CA HIS A 121 -13.18 -1.80 -6.61
C HIS A 121 -13.58 -0.34 -6.78
N GLY A 122 -12.66 0.58 -6.46
CA GLY A 122 -12.88 2.00 -6.60
C GLY A 122 -13.71 2.65 -5.50
N THR A 123 -14.18 1.87 -4.51
CA THR A 123 -14.84 2.42 -3.32
C THR A 123 -13.89 3.35 -2.57
N VAL A 124 -14.40 4.51 -2.17
CA VAL A 124 -13.70 5.48 -1.33
C VAL A 124 -13.90 5.11 0.14
N LEU A 125 -12.79 5.07 0.86
CA LEU A 125 -12.64 4.66 2.24
C LEU A 125 -11.89 5.74 3.00
N ARG A 126 -12.05 5.75 4.32
CA ARG A 126 -11.24 6.60 5.20
C ARG A 126 -9.98 5.85 5.59
N GLY A 127 -8.93 6.60 5.90
CA GLY A 127 -7.73 6.08 6.51
C GLY A 127 -7.03 7.13 7.34
N TRP A 128 -5.93 6.74 7.94
CA TRP A 128 -5.04 7.65 8.65
C TRP A 128 -3.59 7.25 8.41
N MET A 129 -2.73 8.26 8.48
CA MET A 129 -1.28 8.11 8.51
C MET A 129 -0.76 8.64 9.84
N ARG A 130 0.24 7.96 10.41
CA ARG A 130 1.00 8.48 11.54
C ARG A 130 2.49 8.34 11.25
N ILE A 131 3.19 9.47 11.31
CA ILE A 131 4.64 9.55 11.17
C ILE A 131 5.22 9.68 12.57
N THR A 132 6.06 8.72 12.96
CA THR A 132 6.85 8.80 14.20
C THR A 132 8.24 9.28 13.85
N LYS A 133 8.63 10.45 14.37
CA LYS A 133 9.98 10.98 14.20
C LYS A 133 10.98 10.30 15.13
N ARG A 134 12.26 10.45 14.83
CA ARG A 134 13.39 9.89 15.61
C ARG A 134 13.48 10.48 17.01
N ASP A 135 13.00 11.70 17.21
CA ASP A 135 12.88 12.37 18.51
C ASP A 135 11.65 11.93 19.32
N GLY A 136 10.81 11.05 18.77
CA GLY A 136 9.58 10.56 19.40
C GLY A 136 8.34 11.42 19.13
N SER A 137 8.48 12.57 18.48
CA SER A 137 7.32 13.39 18.09
C SER A 137 6.49 12.70 16.99
N LEU A 138 5.21 13.03 16.95
CA LEU A 138 4.23 12.41 16.06
C LEU A 138 3.61 13.46 15.13
N ILE A 139 3.42 13.09 13.87
CA ILE A 139 2.55 13.79 12.91
C ILE A 139 1.45 12.82 12.51
N SER A 140 0.21 13.31 12.40
CA SER A 140 -0.93 12.49 12.00
C SER A 140 -1.79 13.19 10.98
N ASP A 141 -2.09 12.48 9.89
CA ASP A 141 -2.91 12.97 8.80
C ASP A 141 -4.08 12.04 8.54
N LYS A 142 -5.19 12.64 8.14
CA LYS A 142 -6.34 11.91 7.60
C LYS A 142 -6.08 11.58 6.15
N LEU A 143 -6.48 10.37 5.75
CA LEU A 143 -6.38 9.90 4.38
C LEU A 143 -7.76 9.67 3.78
N VAL A 144 -7.87 9.98 2.49
CA VAL A 144 -8.93 9.51 1.61
C VAL A 144 -8.34 8.42 0.73
N CYS A 145 -8.82 7.19 0.88
CA CYS A 145 -8.27 6.00 0.22
C CYS A 145 -9.26 5.43 -0.78
N LYS A 146 -8.78 5.01 -1.95
CA LYS A 146 -9.57 4.31 -2.95
C LYS A 146 -9.09 2.87 -3.04
N ARG A 147 -9.99 1.89 -2.87
CA ARG A 147 -9.64 0.47 -3.06
C ARG A 147 -9.23 0.24 -4.52
N TYR A 148 -8.10 -0.41 -4.72
CA TYR A 148 -7.54 -0.72 -6.02
C TYR A 148 -7.34 -2.23 -6.14
N LEU A 149 -7.94 -2.80 -7.18
CA LEU A 149 -7.78 -4.19 -7.58
C LEU A 149 -7.13 -4.16 -8.96
N LYS A 150 -6.00 -4.85 -9.12
CA LYS A 150 -5.28 -4.94 -10.39
C LYS A 150 -5.29 -6.39 -10.86
N ASN A 151 -5.79 -6.59 -12.09
CA ASN A 151 -5.68 -7.84 -12.82
C ASN A 151 -4.28 -7.99 -13.42
#